data_AF-A0A8B6Y0Z2-F1
#
_entry.id   AF-A0A8B6Y0Z2-F1
#
_cell.length_a   1.000
_cell.length_b   1.000
_cell.length_c   1.000
_cell.angle_alpha   90.00
_cell.angle_beta   90.00
_cell.angle_gamma   90.00
#
_symmetry.space_group_name_H-M   'P 1'
#
loop_
_entity.id
_entity.type
_entity.pdbx_description
1 polymer ?
#
loop_
_entity_poly.entity_id
_entity_poly.type
_entity_poly.pdbx_seq_one_letter_code
_entity_poly.pdbx_strand_id
1 'polypeptide(L)'
;MLDSLIDDAPPGTVGRCSKSGWVDTNLFMDFIRHFVIHGNCSTTNKCLLILDGHKSHTKNLDLLNYASINGLHILSVPLHTSHKLQPLDRTLFKSLKSAYNLVCTTWMRKHPGRRITVDKLSGLFCQAYVKAATVENAIAGF
;
A
#
# COMPACT_ATOMS: atom_id res chain seq x y z
N MET A 1 13.55 -15.08 -7.16
CA MET A 1 12.37 -14.59 -7.89
C MET A 1 11.62 -13.55 -7.08
N LEU A 2 11.34 -13.77 -5.79
CA LEU A 2 10.70 -12.75 -4.95
C LEU A 2 11.66 -11.58 -4.63
N ASP A 3 12.93 -11.87 -4.36
CA ASP A 3 13.91 -10.85 -3.98
C ASP A 3 14.12 -9.82 -5.08
N SER A 4 14.19 -10.26 -6.35
CA SER A 4 14.29 -9.37 -7.50
C SER A 4 13.05 -8.50 -7.74
N LEU A 5 11.90 -8.82 -7.13
CA LEU A 5 10.68 -8.01 -7.27
C LEU A 5 10.67 -6.81 -6.31
N ILE A 6 11.58 -6.78 -5.35
CA ILE A 6 11.74 -5.69 -4.39
C ILE A 6 13.08 -4.97 -4.56
N ASP A 7 13.79 -5.22 -5.66
CA ASP A 7 15.02 -4.50 -6.00
C ASP A 7 14.72 -3.00 -6.09
N ASP A 8 15.56 -2.18 -5.45
CA ASP A 8 15.40 -0.72 -5.37
C ASP A 8 14.06 -0.23 -4.77
N ALA A 9 13.31 -1.10 -4.07
CA ALA A 9 12.09 -0.70 -3.37
C ALA A 9 12.36 0.28 -2.22
N PRO A 10 11.35 1.02 -1.73
CA PRO A 10 11.49 1.83 -0.53
C PRO A 10 12.05 1.02 0.65
N PRO A 11 12.91 1.61 1.51
CA PRO A 11 13.44 0.94 2.69
C PRO A 11 12.33 0.35 3.57
N GLY A 12 12.52 -0.88 4.05
CA GLY A 12 11.53 -1.58 4.88
C GLY A 12 10.42 -2.29 4.09
N THR A 13 10.45 -2.27 2.75
CA THR A 13 9.49 -3.02 1.92
C THR A 13 9.53 -4.52 2.21
N VAL A 14 8.37 -5.15 2.36
CA VAL A 14 8.21 -6.60 2.51
C VAL A 14 7.63 -7.19 1.22
N GLY A 15 8.41 -8.01 0.53
CA GLY A 15 7.96 -8.74 -0.66
C GLY A 15 7.12 -9.97 -0.29
N ARG A 16 5.92 -10.09 -0.87
CA ARG A 16 5.05 -11.27 -0.78
C ARG A 16 4.26 -11.45 -2.08
N CYS A 17 3.98 -12.70 -2.46
CA CYS A 17 3.17 -13.02 -3.64
C CYS A 17 2.23 -14.19 -3.35
N SER A 18 1.03 -14.15 -3.95
CA SER A 18 0.12 -15.30 -4.02
C SER A 18 0.20 -15.95 -5.40
N LYS A 19 -0.26 -17.21 -5.49
CA LYS A 19 -0.36 -17.93 -6.76
C LYS A 19 -1.35 -17.29 -7.74
N SER A 20 -2.39 -16.61 -7.24
CA SER A 20 -3.44 -16.00 -8.05
C SER A 20 -3.13 -14.56 -8.46
N GLY A 21 -2.10 -13.93 -7.88
CA GLY A 21 -1.82 -12.50 -8.01
C GLY A 21 -2.76 -11.59 -7.19
N TRP A 22 -3.76 -12.15 -6.52
CA TRP A 22 -4.68 -11.41 -5.64
C TRP A 22 -4.24 -11.49 -4.17
N VAL A 23 -4.57 -10.47 -3.38
CA VAL A 23 -4.36 -10.50 -1.93
C VAL A 23 -5.29 -11.54 -1.31
N ASP A 24 -4.71 -12.56 -0.68
CA ASP A 24 -5.44 -13.54 0.12
C ASP A 24 -5.38 -13.19 1.62
N THR A 25 -6.06 -13.99 2.43
CA THR A 25 -6.15 -13.79 3.89
C THR A 25 -4.78 -13.82 4.58
N ASN A 26 -3.84 -14.64 4.12
CA ASN A 26 -2.51 -14.77 4.73
C ASN A 26 -1.64 -13.56 4.38
N LEU A 27 -1.65 -13.15 3.11
CA LEU A 27 -0.98 -11.93 2.65
C LEU A 27 -1.52 -10.69 3.37
N PHE A 28 -2.83 -10.62 3.55
CA PHE A 28 -3.45 -9.51 4.26
C PHE A 28 -3.06 -9.49 5.74
N MET A 29 -2.95 -10.67 6.38
CA MET A 29 -2.43 -10.76 7.76
C MET A 29 -0.98 -10.28 7.86
N ASP A 30 -0.11 -10.63 6.90
CA ASP A 30 1.27 -10.12 6.86
C ASP A 30 1.31 -8.59 6.71
N PHE A 31 0.42 -8.02 5.88
CA PHE A 31 0.24 -6.58 5.78
C PHE A 31 -0.17 -5.95 7.12
N ILE A 32 -1.15 -6.53 7.85
CA ILE A 32 -1.58 -6.01 9.16
C ILE A 32 -0.44 -6.04 10.18
N ARG A 33 0.35 -7.12 10.23
CA ARG A 33 1.51 -7.20 11.13
C ARG A 33 2.52 -6.10 10.82
N HIS A 34 2.82 -5.91 9.53
CA HIS A 34 3.72 -4.84 9.08
C HIS A 34 3.17 -3.46 9.45
N PHE A 35 1.87 -3.22 9.26
CA PHE A 35 1.21 -1.97 9.62
C PHE A 35 1.24 -1.70 11.13
N VAL A 36 0.97 -2.71 11.97
CA VAL A 36 1.03 -2.56 13.43
C VAL A 36 2.43 -2.14 13.88
N ILE A 37 3.48 -2.76 13.33
CA ILE A 37 4.87 -2.45 13.65
C ILE A 37 5.23 -1.02 13.22
N HIS A 38 4.98 -0.66 11.96
CA HIS A 38 5.40 0.64 11.42
C HIS A 38 4.47 1.80 11.77
N GLY A 39 3.21 1.53 12.08
CA GLY A 39 2.25 2.48 12.65
C GLY A 39 2.43 2.69 14.15
N ASN A 40 3.33 1.94 14.79
CA ASN A 40 3.57 1.96 16.24
C ASN A 40 2.28 1.73 17.05
N CYS A 41 1.45 0.80 16.59
CA CYS A 41 0.14 0.55 17.17
C CYS A 41 0.27 -0.22 18.48
N SER A 42 -0.45 0.22 19.50
CA SER A 42 -0.51 -0.45 20.79
C SER A 42 -1.81 -0.13 21.53
N THR A 43 -2.07 -0.81 22.64
CA THR A 43 -3.24 -0.51 23.49
C THR A 43 -3.23 0.90 24.05
N THR A 44 -2.04 1.53 24.17
CA THR A 44 -1.87 2.93 24.59
C THR A 44 -1.78 3.90 23.41
N ASN A 45 -1.33 3.46 22.24
CA ASN A 45 -1.30 4.23 21.00
C ASN A 45 -2.20 3.59 19.94
N LYS A 46 -3.50 3.89 20.03
CA LYS A 46 -4.51 3.29 19.16
C LYS A 46 -4.38 3.79 17.74
N CYS A 47 -4.35 2.87 16.79
CA CYS A 47 -4.33 3.16 15.35
C CYS A 47 -5.71 2.91 14.73
N LEU A 48 -6.05 3.67 13.69
CA LEU A 48 -7.22 3.43 12.85
C LEU A 48 -6.78 3.09 11.42
N LEU A 49 -7.21 1.94 10.92
CA LEU A 49 -7.06 1.52 9.53
C LEU A 49 -8.42 1.57 8.83
N ILE A 50 -8.52 2.38 7.78
CA ILE A 50 -9.73 2.55 6.98
C ILE A 50 -9.61 1.72 5.70
N LEU A 51 -10.56 0.83 5.43
CA LEU A 51 -10.54 -0.10 4.30
C LEU A 51 -11.83 -0.05 3.49
N ASP A 52 -11.77 -0.48 2.24
CA ASP A 52 -12.97 -0.89 1.51
C ASP A 52 -13.46 -2.22 2.11
N GLY A 53 -14.78 -2.39 2.22
CA GLY A 53 -15.39 -3.53 2.93
C GLY A 53 -15.26 -4.88 2.23
N HIS A 54 -14.15 -5.15 1.55
CA HIS A 54 -13.89 -6.40 0.87
C HIS A 54 -13.86 -7.59 1.85
N LYS A 55 -14.24 -8.78 1.37
CA LYS A 55 -14.43 -9.97 2.22
C LYS A 55 -13.14 -10.42 2.91
N SER A 56 -11.98 -10.21 2.29
CA SER A 56 -10.66 -10.52 2.88
C SER A 56 -10.38 -9.71 4.15
N HIS A 57 -10.98 -8.52 4.28
CA HIS A 57 -10.76 -7.61 5.41
C HIS A 57 -11.74 -7.88 6.56
N THR A 58 -12.88 -8.50 6.27
CA THR A 58 -14.03 -8.57 7.19
C THR A 58 -14.33 -9.97 7.70
N LYS A 59 -13.78 -11.03 7.08
CA LYS A 59 -14.11 -12.43 7.39
C LYS A 59 -12.94 -13.26 7.94
N ASN A 60 -12.00 -12.63 8.64
CA ASN A 60 -10.89 -13.32 9.31
C ASN A 60 -10.88 -13.02 10.81
N LEU A 61 -11.24 -14.02 11.63
CA LEU A 61 -11.28 -13.89 13.09
C LEU A 61 -9.89 -13.67 13.69
N ASP A 62 -8.87 -14.36 13.20
CA ASP A 62 -7.50 -14.25 13.71
C ASP A 62 -6.94 -12.84 13.50
N LEU A 63 -7.29 -12.23 12.36
CA LEU A 63 -6.92 -10.86 12.06
C LEU A 63 -7.60 -9.87 12.99
N LEU A 64 -8.90 -10.03 13.25
CA LEU A 64 -9.64 -9.16 14.18
C LEU A 64 -9.12 -9.29 15.60
N ASN A 65 -8.80 -10.50 16.05
CA ASN A 65 -8.19 -10.76 17.35
C ASN A 65 -6.81 -10.09 17.45
N TYR A 66 -5.96 -10.27 16.44
CA TYR A 66 -4.64 -9.65 16.40
C TYR A 66 -4.74 -8.12 16.38
N ALA A 67 -5.64 -7.54 15.59
CA ALA A 67 -5.85 -6.10 15.55
C ALA A 67 -6.27 -5.57 16.93
N SER A 68 -7.24 -6.22 17.58
CA SER A 68 -7.72 -5.84 18.92
C SER A 68 -6.60 -5.84 19.97
N ILE A 69 -5.81 -6.93 20.04
CA ILE A 69 -4.71 -7.08 21.02
C ILE A 69 -3.62 -6.01 20.81
N ASN A 70 -3.40 -5.58 19.57
CA ASN A 70 -2.37 -4.58 19.22
C ASN A 70 -2.93 -3.15 19.12
N GLY A 71 -4.15 -2.88 19.61
CA GLY A 71 -4.74 -1.54 19.58
C GLY A 71 -5.00 -0.99 18.17
N LEU A 72 -5.14 -1.86 17.18
CA LEU A 72 -5.53 -1.50 15.83
C LEU A 72 -7.04 -1.63 15.67
N HIS A 73 -7.69 -0.52 15.33
CA HIS A 73 -9.10 -0.48 14.95
C HIS A 73 -9.23 -0.50 13.43
N ILE A 74 -10.09 -1.37 12.92
CA ILE A 74 -10.37 -1.47 11.47
C ILE A 74 -11.77 -0.92 11.21
N LEU A 75 -11.85 0.08 10.34
CA LEU A 75 -13.10 0.66 9.88
C LEU A 75 -13.32 0.32 8.40
N SER A 76 -14.42 -0.38 8.13
CA SER A 76 -14.86 -0.65 6.77
C SER A 76 -15.83 0.45 6.31
N VAL A 77 -15.52 1.13 5.21
CA VAL A 77 -16.46 2.10 4.62
C VAL A 77 -17.60 1.40 3.87
N PRO A 78 -18.79 2.01 3.75
CA PRO A 78 -19.87 1.47 2.94
C PRO A 78 -19.45 1.27 1.47
N LEU A 79 -20.05 0.28 0.81
CA LEU A 79 -19.79 0.01 -0.61
C LEU A 79 -20.00 1.27 -1.45
N HIS A 80 -19.16 1.43 -2.48
CA HIS A 80 -19.21 2.54 -3.44
C HIS A 80 -18.98 3.94 -2.85
N THR A 81 -18.43 4.06 -1.63
CA THR A 81 -18.14 5.36 -1.00
C THR A 81 -16.65 5.72 -0.94
N SER A 82 -15.74 4.88 -1.45
CA SER A 82 -14.28 5.11 -1.36
C SER A 82 -13.86 6.46 -1.94
N HIS A 83 -14.42 6.84 -3.09
CA HIS A 83 -14.19 8.13 -3.73
C HIS A 83 -14.61 9.36 -2.91
N LYS A 84 -15.31 9.19 -1.78
CA LYS A 84 -15.67 10.25 -0.83
C LYS A 84 -14.97 10.08 0.51
N LEU A 85 -14.87 8.84 0.99
CA LEU A 85 -14.48 8.53 2.37
C LEU A 85 -13.05 8.00 2.51
N GLN A 86 -12.37 7.62 1.43
CA GLN A 86 -10.97 7.16 1.50
C GLN A 86 -10.00 8.31 1.16
N PRO A 87 -9.21 8.81 2.14
CA PRO A 87 -8.27 9.91 1.92
C PRO A 87 -7.26 9.63 0.81
N LEU A 88 -6.79 8.38 0.70
CA LEU A 88 -5.80 7.98 -0.30
C LEU A 88 -6.33 8.10 -1.74
N ASP A 89 -7.60 7.76 -1.97
CA ASP A 89 -8.26 7.91 -3.27
C ASP A 89 -8.43 9.39 -3.66
N ARG A 90 -8.61 10.26 -2.67
CA ARG A 90 -8.82 11.70 -2.88
C ARG A 90 -7.55 12.45 -3.22
N THR A 91 -6.41 12.00 -2.69
CA THR A 91 -5.18 12.79 -2.69
C THR A 91 -3.98 12.02 -3.23
N LEU A 92 -3.46 11.07 -2.45
CA LEU A 92 -2.18 10.42 -2.73
C LEU A 92 -2.17 9.69 -4.07
N PHE A 93 -3.21 8.92 -4.38
CA PHE A 93 -3.17 8.06 -5.57
C PHE A 93 -3.16 8.82 -6.89
N LYS A 94 -3.77 10.01 -6.96
CA LYS A 94 -3.68 10.84 -8.16
C LYS A 94 -2.25 11.32 -8.37
N SER A 95 -1.66 11.93 -7.34
CA SER A 95 -0.28 12.43 -7.38
C SER A 95 0.72 11.30 -7.66
N LEU A 96 0.54 10.14 -7.02
CA LEU A 96 1.40 8.98 -7.20
C LEU A 96 1.32 8.42 -8.63
N LYS A 97 0.11 8.25 -9.19
CA LYS A 97 -0.06 7.79 -10.58
C LYS A 97 0.58 8.74 -11.57
N SER A 98 0.42 10.05 -11.38
CA SER A 98 1.06 11.06 -12.23
C SER A 98 2.58 10.99 -12.14
N ALA A 99 3.15 10.90 -10.93
CA ALA A 99 4.59 10.76 -10.73
C ALA A 99 5.13 9.45 -11.34
N TYR A 100 4.42 8.34 -11.15
CA TYR A 100 4.81 7.03 -11.67
C TYR A 100 4.80 6.99 -13.19
N ASN A 101 3.77 7.56 -13.83
CA ASN A 101 3.72 7.70 -15.28
C ASN A 101 4.91 8.49 -15.81
N LEU A 102 5.27 9.61 -15.16
CA LEU A 102 6.43 10.41 -15.55
C LEU A 102 7.74 9.64 -15.42
N VAL A 103 7.93 8.91 -14.32
CA VAL A 103 9.12 8.07 -14.09
C VAL A 103 9.22 6.98 -15.16
N CYS A 104 8.13 6.26 -15.44
CA CYS A 104 8.08 5.23 -16.48
C CYS A 104 8.38 5.80 -17.87
N THR A 105 7.75 6.92 -18.25
CA THR A 105 8.00 7.58 -19.54
C THR A 105 9.46 8.03 -19.67
N THR A 106 10.03 8.62 -18.61
CA THR A 106 11.42 9.03 -18.59
C THR A 106 12.36 7.83 -18.74
N TRP A 107 12.07 6.73 -18.04
CA TRP A 107 12.85 5.51 -18.14
C TRP A 107 12.82 4.94 -19.56
N MET A 108 11.65 4.86 -20.19
CA MET A 108 11.51 4.35 -21.56
C MET A 108 12.25 5.22 -22.58
N ARG A 109 12.24 6.55 -22.42
CA ARG A 109 13.00 7.46 -23.30
C ARG A 109 14.51 7.29 -23.17
N LYS A 110 15.00 7.00 -21.95
CA LYS A 110 16.43 6.75 -21.69
C LYS A 110 16.89 5.35 -22.15
N HIS A 111 15.97 4.42 -22.36
CA HIS A 111 16.27 3.03 -22.71
C HIS A 111 15.51 2.60 -23.98
N PRO A 112 15.82 3.18 -25.15
CA PRO A 112 15.12 2.86 -26.39
C PRO A 112 15.21 1.36 -26.70
N GLY A 113 14.08 0.78 -27.11
CA GLY A 113 13.96 -0.65 -27.44
C GLY A 113 13.87 -1.60 -26.24
N ARG A 114 13.96 -1.12 -24.99
CA ARG A 114 13.80 -1.94 -23.79
C ARG A 114 12.39 -1.80 -23.21
N ARG A 115 11.88 -2.90 -22.65
CA ARG A 115 10.60 -2.94 -21.92
C ARG A 115 10.84 -2.84 -20.42
N ILE A 116 9.87 -2.26 -19.71
CA ILE A 116 9.81 -2.33 -18.24
C ILE A 116 9.33 -3.74 -17.89
N THR A 117 10.15 -4.45 -17.12
CA THR A 117 9.89 -5.79 -16.60
C THR A 117 9.54 -5.73 -15.12
N VAL A 118 9.01 -6.83 -14.57
CA VAL A 118 8.47 -6.87 -13.20
C VAL A 118 9.50 -6.55 -12.12
N ASP A 119 10.77 -6.91 -12.35
CA ASP A 119 11.93 -6.60 -11.49
C ASP A 119 12.21 -5.10 -11.36
N LYS A 120 11.74 -4.27 -12.30
CA LYS A 120 11.98 -2.82 -12.29
C LYS A 120 10.85 -2.03 -11.64
N LEU A 121 9.71 -2.67 -11.41
CA LEU A 121 8.50 -2.00 -10.94
C LEU A 121 8.73 -1.35 -9.57
N SER A 122 9.35 -2.07 -8.64
CA SER A 122 9.70 -1.58 -7.30
C SER A 122 10.59 -0.34 -7.34
N GLY A 123 11.67 -0.37 -8.13
CA GLY A 123 12.59 0.76 -8.25
C GLY A 123 11.96 2.00 -8.87
N LEU A 124 11.16 1.82 -9.93
CA LEU A 124 10.41 2.92 -10.54
C LEU A 124 9.32 3.45 -9.60
N PHE A 125 8.68 2.55 -8.84
CA PHE A 125 7.69 2.92 -7.83
C PHE A 125 8.32 3.73 -6.72
N CYS A 126 9.50 3.33 -6.22
CA CYS A 126 10.23 4.06 -5.19
C CYS A 126 10.50 5.52 -5.60
N GLN A 127 10.99 5.73 -6.82
CA GLN A 127 11.24 7.06 -7.37
C GLN A 127 9.97 7.93 -7.45
N ALA A 128 8.82 7.31 -7.75
CA ALA A 128 7.54 8.01 -7.80
C ALA A 128 6.98 8.26 -6.39
N TYR A 129 7.12 7.28 -5.49
CA TYR A 129 6.63 7.31 -4.12
C TYR A 129 7.29 8.44 -3.34
N VAL A 130 8.61 8.57 -3.41
CA VAL A 130 9.36 9.66 -2.75
C VAL A 130 8.90 11.06 -3.21
N LYS A 131 8.42 11.19 -4.45
CA LYS A 131 7.90 12.46 -4.98
C LYS A 131 6.45 12.74 -4.58
N ALA A 132 5.65 11.70 -4.37
CA ALA A 132 4.22 11.82 -4.15
C ALA A 132 3.81 11.72 -2.67
N ALA A 133 4.54 10.98 -1.85
CA ALA A 133 4.27 10.80 -0.43
C ALA A 133 4.78 11.99 0.40
N THR A 134 4.22 13.17 0.13
CA THR A 134 4.57 14.42 0.83
C THR A 134 3.56 14.74 1.92
N VAL A 135 3.96 15.58 2.88
CA VAL A 135 3.09 16.03 3.97
C VAL A 135 1.90 16.83 3.43
N GLU A 136 2.11 17.63 2.38
CA GLU A 136 1.06 18.42 1.73
C GLU A 136 -0.03 17.53 1.13
N ASN A 137 0.35 16.44 0.45
CA ASN A 137 -0.62 15.48 -0.07
C ASN A 137 -1.37 14.76 1.05
N ALA A 138 -0.71 14.47 2.17
CA ALA A 138 -1.35 13.85 3.32
C ALA A 138 -2.37 14.80 3.98
N ILE A 139 -2.01 16.08 4.16
CA ILE A 139 -2.90 17.10 4.75
C ILE A 139 -4.14 17.30 3.88
N ALA A 140 -4.00 17.36 2.55
CA ALA A 140 -5.14 17.55 1.65
C ALA A 140 -6.21 16.44 1.72
N GLY A 141 -5.89 15.31 2.36
CA GLY A 141 -6.77 14.14 2.48
C GLY A 141 -7.75 14.20 3.64
N PHE A 142 -7.59 15.18 4.54
CA PHE A 142 -8.40 15.43 5.72
C PHE A 142 -8.98 16.85 5.68
#